data_AF-C6C1I3-F1
#
_entry.id   AF-C6C1I3-F1
#
_cell.length_a   1.000
_cell.length_b   1.000
_cell.length_c   1.000
_cell.angle_alpha   90.00
_cell.angle_beta   90.00
_cell.angle_gamma   90.00
#
_symmetry.space_group_name_H-M   'P 1'
#
loop_
_entity.id
_entity.type
_entity.pdbx_description
1 polymer ?
#
loop_
_entity_poly.entity_id
_entity_poly.type
_entity_poly.pdbx_seq_one_letter_code
_entity_poly.pdbx_strand_id
1 'polypeptide(L)'
;MFRIVFILMLLGTGLLVCVPHLQAEMKITLKDGKVIEVPVSEKDVKSIEYGNPQAVPEGVVPEKAIRVQSAKYGNISFELEGELGYKQYFCNAKETLVKECNGKNKCRVIVGNTICGDPYPGKGKYLYVEYTCGRKLKRAKKSQTEVMVLSCP
;
A
#
# COMPACT_ATOMS: atom_id res chain seq x y z
N MET A 1 9.91 -13.54 47.56
CA MET A 1 10.97 -14.32 48.23
C MET A 1 12.00 -14.74 47.19
N PHE A 2 13.07 -13.96 47.00
CA PHE A 2 14.23 -14.41 46.22
C PHE A 2 15.50 -14.04 47.00
N ARG A 3 16.30 -15.07 47.27
CA ARG A 3 17.47 -15.07 48.15
C ARG A 3 18.62 -14.28 47.50
N ILE A 4 19.17 -13.33 48.25
CA ILE A 4 20.33 -12.54 47.86
C ILE A 4 21.58 -13.28 48.33
N VAL A 5 22.43 -13.71 47.39
CA VAL A 5 23.80 -14.17 47.68
C VAL A 5 24.73 -13.00 47.36
N PHE A 6 25.19 -12.31 48.40
CA PHE A 6 26.24 -11.29 48.31
C PHE A 6 27.61 -11.99 48.30
N ILE A 7 28.32 -11.93 47.17
CA ILE A 7 29.78 -12.08 47.16
C ILE A 7 30.34 -10.66 47.03
N LEU A 8 30.90 -10.16 48.13
CA LEU A 8 31.55 -8.86 48.25
C LEU A 8 33.07 -9.03 48.19
N MET A 9 33.75 -8.12 47.47
CA MET A 9 35.16 -7.67 47.55
C MET A 9 35.51 -7.20 46.11
N LEU A 10 35.73 -5.92 45.78
CA LEU A 10 36.58 -4.94 46.43
C LEU A 10 36.16 -3.48 46.12
N LEU A 11 36.54 -2.64 47.09
CA LEU A 11 36.50 -1.19 47.22
C LEU A 11 36.78 -0.38 45.94
N GLY A 12 35.84 0.51 45.60
CA GLY A 12 36.04 1.68 44.76
C GLY A 12 34.99 2.71 45.11
N THR A 13 35.39 3.78 45.82
CA THR A 13 34.53 4.94 46.13
C THR A 13 34.19 5.68 44.85
N GLY A 14 33.12 5.25 44.18
CA GLY A 14 32.42 6.00 43.17
C GLY A 14 30.96 6.07 43.61
N LEU A 15 30.42 7.27 43.76
CA LEU A 15 29.00 7.49 43.98
C LEU A 15 28.27 6.93 42.76
N LEU A 16 27.83 5.68 42.82
CA LEU A 16 27.10 5.01 41.76
C LEU A 16 25.69 5.59 41.77
N VAL A 17 25.47 6.64 41.00
CA VAL A 17 24.14 7.20 40.79
C VAL A 17 23.38 6.18 39.95
N CYS A 18 22.65 5.27 40.60
CA CYS A 18 21.69 4.40 39.93
C CYS A 18 20.54 5.29 39.44
N VAL A 19 20.62 5.76 38.18
CA VAL A 19 19.48 6.39 37.53
C VAL A 19 18.47 5.28 37.23
N PRO A 20 17.23 5.34 37.77
CA PRO A 20 16.21 4.37 37.40
C PRO A 20 15.91 4.53 35.90
N HIS A 21 16.08 3.46 35.15
CA HIS A 21 15.75 3.40 33.73
C HIS A 21 14.22 3.54 33.59
N LEU A 22 13.71 4.76 33.32
CA LEU A 22 12.30 4.98 33.02
C LEU A 22 11.93 4.17 31.76
N GLN A 23 11.22 3.06 31.92
CA GLN A 23 10.55 2.39 30.81
C GLN A 23 9.15 2.99 30.67
N ALA A 24 8.90 3.70 29.57
CA ALA A 24 7.55 4.08 29.18
C ALA A 24 6.93 2.93 28.39
N GLU A 25 5.67 2.58 28.70
CA GLU A 25 4.87 1.64 27.93
C GLU A 25 3.74 2.41 27.22
N MET A 26 3.59 2.24 25.90
CA MET A 26 2.47 2.83 25.15
C MET A 26 1.35 1.80 25.04
N LYS A 27 0.13 2.16 25.47
CA LYS A 27 -1.04 1.27 25.41
C LYS A 27 -2.12 1.88 24.52
N ILE A 28 -2.60 1.12 23.54
CA ILE A 28 -3.69 1.51 22.64
C ILE A 28 -4.96 0.78 23.08
N THR A 29 -5.99 1.51 23.51
CA THR A 29 -7.28 0.92 23.88
C THR A 29 -8.24 0.98 22.67
N LEU A 30 -8.72 -0.18 22.24
CA LEU A 30 -9.73 -0.33 21.18
C LEU A 30 -11.14 -0.05 21.73
N LYS A 31 -12.07 0.26 20.83
CA LYS A 31 -13.49 0.54 21.17
C LYS A 31 -14.18 -0.62 21.92
N ASP A 32 -13.71 -1.84 21.70
CA ASP A 32 -14.23 -3.05 22.34
C ASP A 32 -13.55 -3.34 23.70
N GLY A 33 -12.80 -2.37 24.25
CA GLY A 33 -12.11 -2.46 25.55
C GLY A 33 -10.78 -3.22 25.54
N LYS A 34 -10.37 -3.76 24.39
CA LYS A 34 -9.09 -4.47 24.23
C LYS A 34 -7.91 -3.50 24.25
N VAL A 35 -6.91 -3.78 25.07
CA VAL A 35 -5.68 -2.96 25.16
C VAL A 35 -4.55 -3.65 24.41
N ILE A 36 -3.92 -2.95 23.47
CA ILE A 36 -2.69 -3.37 22.78
C ILE A 36 -1.51 -2.66 23.44
N GLU A 37 -0.60 -3.43 24.02
CA GLU A 37 0.66 -2.91 24.52
C GLU A 37 1.65 -2.83 23.35
N VAL A 38 2.12 -1.61 23.06
CA VAL A 38 3.09 -1.36 22.00
C VAL A 38 4.48 -1.32 22.62
N PRO A 39 5.37 -2.26 22.26
CA PRO A 39 6.74 -2.29 22.78
C PRO A 39 7.51 -1.05 22.32
N VAL A 40 8.18 -0.38 23.26
CA VAL A 40 8.98 0.83 22.98
C VAL A 40 10.42 0.49 22.56
N SER A 41 10.85 -0.76 22.74
CA SER A 41 12.20 -1.20 22.37
C SER A 41 12.23 -1.87 21.00
N GLU A 42 13.17 -1.46 20.16
CA GLU A 42 13.38 -1.98 18.80
C GLU A 42 13.62 -3.51 18.77
N LYS A 43 14.21 -4.06 19.84
CA LYS A 43 14.43 -5.51 20.03
C LYS A 43 13.16 -6.32 20.28
N ASP A 44 12.08 -5.68 20.71
CA ASP A 44 10.80 -6.33 21.05
C ASP A 44 9.74 -6.13 19.95
N VAL A 45 10.11 -5.44 18.85
CA VAL A 45 9.29 -5.32 17.65
C VAL A 45 9.27 -6.66 16.92
N LYS A 46 8.18 -7.42 17.06
CA LYS A 46 7.91 -8.58 16.21
C LYS A 46 7.43 -8.08 14.85
N SER A 47 8.17 -8.39 13.78
CA SER A 47 7.74 -8.16 12.41
C SER A 47 6.43 -8.89 12.16
N ILE A 48 5.42 -8.16 11.68
CA ILE A 48 4.27 -8.77 11.01
C ILE A 48 4.75 -9.15 9.61
N GLU A 49 5.08 -10.42 9.41
CA GLU A 49 5.22 -10.96 8.06
C GLU A 49 3.85 -10.89 7.39
N TYR A 50 3.69 -9.97 6.45
CA TYR A 50 2.63 -10.10 5.45
C TYR A 50 2.87 -11.44 4.78
N GLY A 51 1.93 -12.37 4.99
CA GLY A 51 2.04 -13.75 4.56
C GLY A 51 2.68 -13.83 3.18
N ASN A 52 3.79 -14.56 3.09
CA ASN A 52 4.48 -14.85 1.85
C ASN A 52 3.42 -15.17 0.79
N PRO A 53 3.31 -14.41 -0.33
CA PRO A 53 2.39 -14.75 -1.39
C PRO A 53 2.71 -16.20 -1.77
N GLN A 54 1.79 -17.12 -1.45
CA GLN A 54 1.95 -18.52 -1.80
C GLN A 54 2.34 -18.57 -3.27
N ALA A 55 3.46 -19.22 -3.56
CA ALA A 55 3.98 -19.38 -4.90
C ALA A 55 2.85 -19.96 -5.76
N VAL A 56 2.22 -19.08 -6.56
CA VAL A 56 1.28 -19.47 -7.60
C VAL A 56 2.05 -20.45 -8.47
N PRO A 57 1.52 -21.66 -8.74
CA PRO A 57 2.21 -22.64 -9.56
C PRO A 57 2.67 -21.96 -10.85
N GLU A 58 3.95 -22.14 -11.18
CA GLU A 58 4.63 -21.55 -12.34
C GLU A 58 4.04 -22.10 -13.64
N GLY A 59 2.79 -21.74 -13.94
CA GLY A 59 2.41 -21.51 -15.32
C GLY A 59 3.30 -20.39 -15.82
N VAL A 60 4.01 -20.62 -16.92
CA VAL A 60 4.94 -19.68 -17.55
C VAL A 60 4.25 -18.31 -17.65
N VAL A 61 4.59 -17.38 -16.74
CA VAL A 61 4.09 -16.00 -16.82
C VAL A 61 5.01 -15.29 -17.80
N PRO A 62 4.54 -14.91 -19.00
CA PRO A 62 5.39 -14.23 -19.97
C PRO A 62 5.90 -12.92 -19.35
N GLU A 63 7.22 -12.86 -19.08
CA GLU A 63 7.84 -11.71 -18.42
C GLU A 63 7.67 -10.41 -19.22
N LYS A 64 7.60 -10.54 -20.55
CA LYS A 64 7.52 -9.44 -21.51
C LYS A 64 6.09 -9.12 -21.97
N ALA A 65 5.08 -9.65 -21.31
CA ALA A 65 3.69 -9.40 -21.66
C ALA A 65 2.96 -8.61 -20.56
N ILE A 66 2.16 -7.64 -21.00
CA ILE A 66 1.29 -6.84 -20.14
C ILE A 66 0.16 -7.72 -19.60
N ARG A 67 -0.09 -7.60 -18.30
CA ARG A 67 -1.28 -8.15 -17.62
C ARG A 67 -1.94 -7.08 -16.77
N VAL A 68 -3.04 -6.53 -17.26
CA VAL A 68 -3.80 -5.50 -16.55
C VAL A 68 -4.43 -6.07 -15.28
N GLN A 69 -4.15 -5.44 -14.14
CA GLN A 69 -4.63 -5.83 -12.81
C GLN A 69 -5.85 -5.00 -12.40
N SER A 70 -5.78 -3.69 -12.59
CA SER A 70 -6.86 -2.75 -12.33
C SER A 70 -6.81 -1.59 -13.32
N ALA A 71 -7.98 -1.05 -13.67
CA ALA A 71 -8.05 0.20 -14.41
C ALA A 71 -9.32 0.98 -14.04
N LYS A 72 -9.15 2.27 -13.74
CA LYS A 72 -10.23 3.19 -13.38
C LYS A 72 -10.09 4.48 -14.16
N TYR A 73 -11.17 4.94 -14.77
CA TYR A 73 -11.22 6.21 -15.47
C TYR A 73 -12.18 7.15 -14.75
N GLY A 74 -11.76 8.37 -14.44
CA GLY A 74 -12.60 9.28 -13.66
C GLY A 74 -11.85 10.37 -12.92
N ASN A 75 -12.53 10.99 -11.96
CA ASN A 75 -11.95 11.99 -11.06
C ASN A 75 -12.69 12.03 -9.72
N ILE A 76 -12.14 12.76 -8.77
CA ILE A 76 -12.75 13.02 -7.47
C ILE A 76 -13.24 14.47 -7.40
N SER A 77 -14.33 14.70 -6.68
CA SER A 77 -14.76 16.03 -6.24
C SER A 77 -14.61 16.13 -4.72
N PHE A 78 -14.57 17.36 -4.25
CA PHE A 78 -14.76 17.68 -2.85
C PHE A 78 -16.18 18.22 -2.69
N GLU A 79 -16.98 17.60 -1.83
CA GLU A 79 -18.39 17.93 -1.61
C GLU A 79 -18.63 18.15 -0.09
N LEU A 80 -19.35 19.21 0.24
CA LEU A 80 -19.60 19.68 1.62
C LEU A 80 -21.07 19.43 2.00
N GLU A 81 -21.50 18.17 2.06
CA GLU A 81 -22.83 17.81 2.56
C GLU A 81 -22.77 17.52 4.06
N GLY A 82 -22.48 18.55 4.87
CA GLY A 82 -22.50 18.50 6.34
C GLY A 82 -21.23 17.98 7.02
N GLU A 83 -20.41 17.18 6.34
CA GLU A 83 -19.05 16.80 6.74
C GLU A 83 -18.07 16.98 5.57
N LEU A 84 -16.78 17.20 5.86
CA LEU A 84 -15.72 17.30 4.85
C LEU A 84 -15.59 15.95 4.11
N GLY A 85 -16.14 15.85 2.90
CA GLY A 85 -16.20 14.61 2.12
C GLY A 85 -15.59 14.74 0.73
N TYR A 86 -15.09 13.64 0.19
CA TYR A 86 -14.73 13.52 -1.22
C TYR A 86 -15.68 12.52 -1.90
N LYS A 87 -16.17 12.87 -3.08
CA LYS A 87 -16.97 11.96 -3.90
C LYS A 87 -16.17 11.48 -5.10
N GLN A 88 -16.24 10.18 -5.35
CA GLN A 88 -15.48 9.52 -6.40
C GLN A 88 -16.37 9.24 -7.60
N TYR A 89 -15.95 9.72 -8.78
CA TYR A 89 -16.65 9.54 -10.03
C TYR A 89 -15.78 8.74 -10.99
N PHE A 90 -15.85 7.41 -10.90
CA PHE A 90 -15.04 6.50 -11.72
C PHE A 90 -15.90 5.43 -12.40
N CYS A 91 -15.55 5.10 -13.65
CA CYS A 91 -15.98 3.87 -14.31
C CYS A 91 -14.86 2.81 -14.30
N ASN A 92 -15.26 1.54 -14.35
CA ASN A 92 -14.34 0.42 -14.46
C ASN A 92 -13.86 0.28 -15.90
N ALA A 93 -12.56 0.50 -16.12
CA ALA A 93 -11.92 0.42 -17.42
C ALA A 93 -11.18 -0.91 -17.65
N LYS A 94 -11.20 -1.83 -16.67
CA LYS A 94 -10.35 -3.03 -16.68
C LYS A 94 -10.64 -3.93 -17.87
N GLU A 95 -11.91 -4.19 -18.17
CA GLU A 95 -12.27 -5.12 -19.23
C GLU A 95 -11.82 -4.62 -20.61
N THR A 96 -12.04 -3.34 -20.91
CA THR A 96 -11.59 -2.68 -22.13
C THR A 96 -10.07 -2.79 -22.28
N LEU A 97 -9.32 -2.45 -21.23
CA LEU A 97 -7.86 -2.49 -21.27
C LEU A 97 -7.30 -3.92 -21.28
N VAL A 98 -7.98 -4.89 -20.68
CA VAL A 98 -7.61 -6.30 -20.80
C VAL A 98 -7.71 -6.75 -22.25
N LYS A 99 -8.82 -6.42 -22.94
CA LYS A 99 -9.01 -6.75 -24.36
C LYS A 99 -7.98 -6.07 -25.25
N GLU A 100 -7.66 -4.81 -24.97
CA GLU A 100 -6.75 -4.02 -25.81
C GLU A 100 -5.26 -4.32 -25.56
N CYS A 101 -4.86 -4.61 -24.32
CA CYS A 101 -3.44 -4.61 -23.92
C CYS A 101 -2.88 -5.95 -23.47
N ASN A 102 -3.69 -6.88 -22.93
CA ASN A 102 -3.12 -8.11 -22.37
C ASN A 102 -2.40 -8.93 -23.44
N GLY A 103 -1.28 -9.54 -23.06
CA GLY A 103 -0.46 -10.36 -23.95
C GLY A 103 0.50 -9.55 -24.85
N LYS A 104 0.33 -8.24 -24.98
CA LYS A 104 1.24 -7.37 -25.75
C LYS A 104 2.44 -6.95 -24.90
N ASN A 105 3.57 -6.70 -25.55
CA ASN A 105 4.73 -6.06 -24.92
C ASN A 105 4.58 -4.53 -24.82
N LYS A 106 3.84 -3.92 -25.75
CA LYS A 106 3.55 -2.49 -25.79
C LYS A 106 2.09 -2.25 -26.18
N CYS A 107 1.40 -1.39 -25.45
CA CYS A 107 0.01 -1.02 -25.71
C CYS A 107 -0.13 0.49 -25.73
N ARG A 108 -0.90 1.04 -26.67
CA ARG A 108 -1.24 2.47 -26.75
C ARG A 108 -2.74 2.63 -26.56
N VAL A 109 -3.14 3.45 -25.61
CA VAL A 109 -4.55 3.73 -25.27
C VAL A 109 -4.78 5.22 -25.41
N ILE A 110 -5.79 5.61 -26.18
CA ILE A 110 -6.25 7.01 -26.23
C ILE A 110 -7.16 7.21 -25.02
N VAL A 111 -6.76 8.09 -24.10
CA VAL A 111 -7.51 8.28 -22.86
C VAL A 111 -8.75 9.13 -23.11
N GLY A 112 -9.94 8.56 -22.91
CA GLY A 112 -11.19 9.28 -23.08
C GLY A 112 -12.43 8.48 -22.74
N ASN A 113 -13.59 9.12 -22.96
CA ASN A 113 -14.90 8.56 -22.65
C ASN A 113 -15.22 7.26 -23.42
N THR A 114 -14.49 6.95 -24.49
CA THR A 114 -14.65 5.70 -25.25
C THR A 114 -14.22 4.46 -24.46
N ILE A 115 -13.45 4.61 -23.38
CA ILE A 115 -12.95 3.48 -22.59
C ILE A 115 -14.08 2.79 -21.79
N CYS A 116 -14.90 3.58 -21.09
CA CYS A 116 -16.01 3.08 -20.26
C CYS A 116 -17.14 4.10 -20.03
N GLY A 117 -17.31 5.07 -20.92
CA GLY A 117 -18.28 6.16 -20.79
C GLY A 117 -17.72 7.41 -20.08
N ASP A 118 -18.61 8.37 -19.79
CA ASP A 118 -18.27 9.57 -19.02
C ASP A 118 -18.79 9.46 -17.57
N PRO A 119 -17.93 9.09 -16.61
CA PRO A 119 -18.33 8.97 -15.21
C PRO A 119 -18.46 10.33 -14.50
N TYR A 120 -17.92 11.41 -15.08
CA TYR A 120 -17.99 12.75 -14.50
C TYR A 120 -18.10 13.83 -15.60
N PRO A 121 -19.32 14.07 -16.11
CA PRO A 121 -19.55 14.97 -17.24
C PRO A 121 -19.06 16.40 -16.97
N GLY A 122 -18.47 17.02 -17.98
CA GLY A 122 -17.97 18.40 -17.91
C GLY A 122 -16.71 18.60 -17.04
N LYS A 123 -16.13 17.52 -16.49
CA LYS A 123 -14.88 17.56 -15.72
C LYS A 123 -13.76 16.81 -16.43
N GLY A 124 -12.53 17.31 -16.25
CA GLY A 124 -11.32 16.60 -16.65
C GLY A 124 -11.17 15.32 -15.83
N LYS A 125 -10.86 14.22 -16.51
CA LYS A 125 -10.71 12.90 -15.91
C LYS A 125 -9.31 12.35 -16.14
N TYR A 126 -8.95 11.34 -15.37
CA TYR A 126 -7.68 10.61 -15.51
C TYR A 126 -7.95 9.12 -15.59
N LEU A 127 -7.17 8.43 -16.42
CA LEU A 127 -7.10 6.98 -16.44
C LEU A 127 -5.95 6.54 -15.53
N TYR A 128 -6.28 5.69 -14.57
CA TYR A 128 -5.35 5.03 -13.66
C TYR A 128 -5.30 3.54 -14.03
N VAL A 129 -4.11 3.01 -14.27
CA VAL A 129 -3.91 1.60 -14.63
C VAL A 129 -2.83 0.99 -13.77
N GLU A 130 -3.11 -0.17 -13.20
CA GLU A 130 -2.11 -1.05 -12.62
C GLU A 130 -2.00 -2.30 -13.50
N TYR A 131 -0.78 -2.67 -13.88
CA TYR A 131 -0.50 -3.82 -14.73
C TYR A 131 0.80 -4.48 -14.30
N THR A 132 0.97 -5.76 -14.65
CA THR A 132 2.22 -6.48 -14.39
C THR A 132 2.97 -6.81 -15.68
N CYS A 133 4.29 -6.91 -15.55
CA CYS A 133 5.20 -7.54 -16.50
C CYS A 133 5.86 -8.71 -15.78
N GLY A 134 5.46 -9.95 -16.08
CA GLY A 134 5.77 -11.08 -15.22
C GLY A 134 5.27 -10.83 -13.79
N ARG A 135 6.19 -10.86 -12.83
CA ARG A 135 5.95 -10.62 -11.39
C ARG A 135 6.03 -9.13 -10.98
N LYS A 136 6.45 -8.23 -11.88
CA LYS A 136 6.67 -6.81 -11.56
C LYS A 136 5.39 -6.00 -11.74
N LEU A 137 4.87 -5.39 -10.68
CA LEU A 137 3.73 -4.46 -10.73
C LEU A 137 4.19 -3.06 -11.18
N LYS A 138 3.44 -2.47 -12.11
CA LYS A 138 3.66 -1.13 -12.68
C LYS A 138 2.36 -0.34 -12.63
N ARG A 139 2.47 0.97 -12.45
CA ARG A 139 1.33 1.90 -12.39
C ARG A 139 1.49 2.98 -13.44
N ALA A 140 0.38 3.39 -14.06
CA ALA A 140 0.35 4.48 -15.02
C ALA A 140 -0.86 5.38 -14.76
N LYS A 141 -0.68 6.69 -14.98
CA LYS A 141 -1.73 7.70 -14.92
C LYS A 141 -1.59 8.64 -16.11
N LYS A 142 -2.68 8.91 -16.83
CA LYS A 142 -2.73 9.94 -17.88
C LYS A 142 -4.06 10.68 -17.88
N SER A 143 -4.05 11.96 -18.24
CA SER A 143 -5.27 12.76 -18.32
C SER A 143 -6.06 12.41 -19.58
N GLN A 144 -7.35 12.74 -19.56
CA GLN A 144 -8.20 12.70 -20.74
C GLN A 144 -7.56 13.46 -21.90
N THR A 145 -7.74 12.93 -23.11
CA THR A 145 -7.15 13.37 -24.40
C THR A 145 -5.67 13.03 -24.61
N GLU A 146 -4.95 12.59 -23.58
CA GLU A 146 -3.57 12.11 -23.75
C GLU A 146 -3.52 10.66 -24.26
N VAL A 147 -2.37 10.28 -24.82
CA VAL A 147 -2.06 8.89 -25.15
C VAL A 147 -1.31 8.24 -24.00
N MET A 148 -1.86 7.16 -23.43
CA MET A 148 -1.17 6.31 -22.48
C MET A 148 -0.41 5.20 -23.21
N VAL A 149 0.85 4.97 -22.85
CA VAL A 149 1.66 3.86 -23.37
C VAL A 149 2.04 2.93 -22.22
N LEU A 150 1.53 1.69 -22.24
CA LEU A 150 1.96 0.63 -21.34
C LEU A 150 3.07 -0.18 -22.01
N SER A 151 4.08 -0.60 -21.25
CA SER A 151 5.23 -1.31 -21.81
C SER A 151 5.85 -2.30 -20.83
N CYS A 152 6.08 -3.52 -21.31
CA CYS A 152 6.92 -4.54 -20.71
C CYS A 152 8.17 -4.71 -21.58
N PRO A 153 9.33 -4.16 -21.14
CA PRO A 153 10.60 -4.34 -21.85
C PRO A 153 11.06 -5.81 -21.82
#